data_AF-A0A386ZID9-F1
#
_entry.id   AF-A0A386ZID9-F1
#
_cell.length_a   1.000
_cell.length_b   1.000
_cell.length_c   1.000
_cell.angle_alpha   90.00
_cell.angle_beta   90.00
_cell.angle_gamma   90.00
#
_symmetry.space_group_name_H-M   'P 1'
#
loop_
_entity.id
_entity.type
_entity.pdbx_description
1 polymer ?
#
loop_
_entity_poly.entity_id
_entity_poly.type
_entity_poly.pdbx_seq_one_letter_code
_entity_poly.pdbx_strand_id
1 'polypeptide(L)'
;MGTSGPEIIETSLRLDFIHLPAENLAELSGRTFTFPVNPEGNFIDASIYIGGGHCPVDVTQIDFGPADDGQIPAILHTGFDFAAEGVEIENRAAVITVNLRVPTQPGTAL
;
A
#
# COMPACT_ATOMS: atom_id res chain seq x y z
N MET A 1 -12.44 30.52 6.53
CA MET A 1 -12.02 29.21 6.00
C MET A 1 -12.45 28.14 6.98
N GLY A 2 -13.03 27.04 6.49
CA GLY A 2 -13.36 25.80 7.23
C GLY A 2 -14.51 25.87 8.25
N THR A 3 -15.76 25.68 7.82
CA THR A 3 -16.92 25.51 8.75
C THR A 3 -17.88 24.39 8.33
N SER A 4 -17.44 23.42 7.51
CA SER A 4 -18.34 22.46 6.84
C SER A 4 -18.17 20.98 7.25
N GLY A 5 -17.47 20.69 8.34
CA GLY A 5 -17.15 19.32 8.76
C GLY A 5 -15.78 18.85 8.26
N PRO A 6 -15.40 17.57 8.49
CA PRO A 6 -14.11 17.06 8.08
C PRO A 6 -13.97 17.10 6.55
N GLU A 7 -12.83 17.56 6.07
CA GLU A 7 -12.47 17.48 4.65
C GLU A 7 -12.21 16.02 4.28
N ILE A 8 -12.90 15.53 3.25
CA ILE A 8 -12.65 14.20 2.67
C ILE A 8 -11.61 14.39 1.58
N ILE A 9 -10.41 13.82 1.80
CA ILE A 9 -9.31 13.88 0.84
C ILE A 9 -9.26 12.55 0.08
N GLU A 10 -9.41 12.61 -1.24
CA GLU A 10 -9.12 11.47 -2.11
C GLU A 10 -7.61 11.38 -2.32
N THR A 11 -7.02 10.29 -1.84
CA THR A 11 -5.59 9.97 -2.02
C THR A 11 -5.40 8.46 -2.08
N SER A 12 -4.17 8.01 -2.30
CA SER A 12 -3.84 6.59 -2.36
C SER A 12 -2.50 6.33 -1.69
N LEU A 13 -2.41 5.17 -1.05
CA LEU A 13 -1.15 4.58 -0.64
C LEU A 13 -0.53 3.90 -1.87
N ARG A 14 0.65 4.35 -2.28
CA ARG A 14 1.40 3.79 -3.41
C ARG A 14 2.57 2.99 -2.89
N LEU A 15 2.72 1.75 -3.35
CA LEU A 15 3.82 0.84 -3.03
C LEU A 15 4.58 0.52 -4.34
N ASP A 16 5.88 0.78 -4.38
CA ASP A 16 6.76 0.53 -5.52
C ASP A 16 7.88 -0.47 -5.15
N PHE A 17 8.57 -0.97 -6.18
CA PHE A 17 9.71 -1.91 -6.07
C PHE A 17 9.44 -3.24 -5.35
N ILE A 18 8.19 -3.73 -5.39
CA ILE A 18 7.85 -5.05 -4.86
C ILE A 18 8.08 -6.12 -5.92
N HIS A 19 9.02 -7.04 -5.66
CA HIS A 19 9.17 -8.28 -6.42
C HIS A 19 8.69 -9.46 -5.58
N LEU A 20 7.54 -10.02 -5.94
CA LEU A 20 7.00 -11.22 -5.31
C LEU A 20 7.36 -12.45 -6.14
N PRO A 21 7.74 -13.58 -5.51
CA PRO A 21 7.99 -14.84 -6.21
C PRO A 21 6.66 -15.54 -6.56
N ALA A 22 5.94 -14.98 -7.53
CA ALA A 22 4.69 -15.50 -8.08
C ALA A 22 4.45 -14.98 -9.50
N GLU A 23 3.95 -15.84 -10.39
CA GLU A 23 3.64 -15.49 -11.78
C GLU A 23 2.17 -15.05 -11.98
N ASN A 24 1.31 -15.33 -11.01
CA ASN A 24 -0.12 -14.99 -11.03
C ASN A 24 -0.68 -14.84 -9.61
N LEU A 25 -1.90 -14.31 -9.49
CA LEU A 25 -2.55 -14.09 -8.18
C LEU A 25 -2.83 -15.40 -7.42
N ALA A 26 -3.12 -16.50 -8.12
CA ALA A 26 -3.40 -17.77 -7.45
C ALA A 26 -2.18 -18.26 -6.67
N GLU A 27 -0.97 -18.06 -7.20
CA GLU A 27 0.29 -18.39 -6.54
C GLU A 27 0.62 -17.50 -5.32
N LEU A 28 -0.10 -16.40 -5.12
CA LEU A 28 0.00 -15.58 -3.91
C LEU A 28 -0.98 -16.06 -2.81
N SER A 29 -1.97 -16.87 -3.14
CA SER A 29 -3.07 -17.20 -2.22
C SER A 29 -2.59 -17.85 -0.93
N GLY A 30 -2.99 -17.29 0.22
CA GLY A 30 -2.64 -17.78 1.55
C GLY A 30 -1.18 -17.54 1.95
N ARG A 31 -0.40 -16.80 1.16
CA ARG A 31 1.01 -16.51 1.46
C ARG A 31 1.15 -15.22 2.25
N THR A 32 2.14 -15.21 3.12
CA THR A 32 2.57 -14.03 3.86
C THR A 32 4.00 -13.69 3.47
N PHE A 33 4.26 -12.41 3.26
CA PHE A 33 5.59 -11.87 3.02
C PHE A 33 5.89 -10.76 4.01
N THR A 34 7.12 -10.75 4.52
CA THR A 34 7.62 -9.70 5.43
C THR A 34 8.72 -8.91 4.76
N PHE A 35 8.76 -7.61 5.04
CA PHE A 35 9.70 -6.67 4.46
C PHE A 35 10.36 -5.85 5.57
N PRO A 36 11.62 -5.45 5.38
CA PRO A 36 12.28 -4.54 6.30
C PRO A 36 11.75 -3.10 6.15
N VAL A 37 12.14 -2.22 7.08
CA VAL A 37 11.74 -0.80 7.11
C VAL A 37 12.78 0.10 6.43
N ASN A 38 12.39 1.26 5.93
CA ASN A 38 13.32 2.23 5.34
C ASN A 38 14.37 2.68 6.39
N PRO A 39 15.71 2.73 6.09
CA PRO A 39 16.38 2.53 4.79
C PRO A 39 17.04 1.16 4.61
N GLU A 40 16.60 0.13 5.34
CA GLU A 40 17.16 -1.22 5.19
C GLU A 40 16.93 -1.76 3.78
N GLY A 41 17.90 -2.50 3.22
CA GLY A 41 17.80 -3.00 1.84
C GLY A 41 16.59 -3.93 1.63
N ASN A 42 15.94 -3.80 0.46
CA ASN A 42 14.72 -4.52 0.07
C ASN A 42 13.44 -4.13 0.84
N PHE A 43 13.42 -2.96 1.49
CA PHE A 43 12.18 -2.34 1.95
C PHE A 43 11.25 -2.03 0.76
N ILE A 44 9.96 -1.93 1.03
CA ILE A 44 8.99 -1.45 0.04
C ILE A 44 9.05 0.08 0.03
N ASP A 45 9.32 0.67 -1.13
CA ASP A 45 9.23 2.12 -1.31
C ASP A 45 7.75 2.51 -1.39
N ALA A 46 7.20 2.94 -0.26
CA ALA A 46 5.79 3.30 -0.17
C ALA A 46 5.57 4.68 0.42
N SER A 47 4.56 5.36 -0.11
CA SER A 47 4.19 6.70 0.34
C SER A 47 2.70 6.98 0.17
N ILE A 48 2.21 7.92 0.97
CA ILE A 48 0.90 8.55 0.80
C ILE A 48 1.09 10.06 0.62
N TYR A 49 0.37 10.65 -0.32
CA TYR A 49 0.38 12.10 -0.49
C TYR A 49 -0.71 12.76 0.35
N ILE A 50 -0.32 13.52 1.36
CA ILE A 50 -1.23 14.25 2.25
C ILE A 50 -0.56 15.52 2.76
N GLY A 51 -1.33 16.58 2.99
CA GLY A 51 -0.78 17.84 3.52
C GLY A 51 0.27 18.52 2.62
N GLY A 52 0.35 18.14 1.34
CA GLY A 52 1.36 18.62 0.40
C GLY A 52 2.67 17.83 0.38
N GLY A 53 2.83 16.81 1.23
CA GLY A 53 4.05 16.01 1.37
C GLY A 53 3.89 14.55 0.93
N HIS A 54 5.01 13.96 0.51
CA HIS A 54 5.10 12.51 0.19
C HIS A 54 5.49 11.74 1.44
N CYS A 55 4.52 11.49 2.32
CA CYS A 55 4.80 10.90 3.63
C CYS A 55 5.19 9.42 3.45
N PRO A 56 6.40 9.00 3.89
CA PRO A 56 6.82 7.62 3.81
C PRO A 56 5.91 6.68 4.60
N VAL A 57 5.76 5.46 4.09
CA VAL A 57 5.01 4.39 4.75
C VAL A 57 5.84 3.13 4.72
N ASP A 58 6.22 2.62 5.89
CA ASP A 58 6.81 1.30 6.01
C ASP A 58 5.71 0.25 5.88
N VAL A 59 5.85 -0.68 4.93
CA VAL A 59 4.97 -1.85 4.80
C VAL A 59 5.77 -3.07 5.22
N THR A 60 5.54 -3.56 6.44
CA THR A 60 6.37 -4.61 7.06
C THR A 60 5.87 -6.02 6.78
N GLN A 61 4.59 -6.15 6.43
CA GLN A 61 3.97 -7.44 6.11
C GLN A 61 2.81 -7.28 5.14
N ILE A 62 2.68 -8.24 4.23
CA ILE A 62 1.51 -8.43 3.37
C ILE A 62 1.02 -9.86 3.53
N ASP A 63 -0.23 -10.02 3.99
CA ASP A 63 -0.92 -11.30 4.05
C ASP A 63 -1.91 -11.39 2.89
N PHE A 64 -1.73 -12.36 2.00
CA PHE A 64 -2.62 -12.60 0.87
C PHE A 64 -3.67 -13.65 1.24
N GLY A 65 -4.95 -13.30 1.04
CA GLY A 65 -6.06 -14.24 1.17
C GLY A 65 -6.27 -15.09 -0.09
N PRO A 66 -7.44 -15.72 -0.27
CA PRO A 66 -7.73 -16.52 -1.45
C PRO A 66 -7.97 -15.62 -2.67
N ALA A 67 -7.24 -15.85 -3.77
CA ALA A 67 -7.49 -15.17 -5.03
C ALA A 67 -8.83 -15.59 -5.64
N ASP A 68 -9.55 -14.64 -6.24
CA ASP A 68 -10.81 -14.85 -6.93
C ASP A 68 -10.95 -13.84 -8.07
N ASP A 69 -11.33 -14.33 -9.26
CA ASP A 69 -11.64 -13.54 -10.46
C ASP A 69 -10.73 -12.31 -10.72
N GLY A 70 -9.40 -12.53 -10.80
CA GLY A 70 -8.44 -11.45 -11.10
C GLY A 70 -8.20 -10.47 -9.94
N GLN A 71 -8.72 -10.78 -8.75
CA GLN A 71 -8.53 -10.01 -7.52
C GLN A 71 -7.93 -10.90 -6.43
N ILE A 72 -7.29 -10.28 -5.45
CA ILE A 72 -6.82 -10.95 -4.25
C ILE A 72 -7.01 -10.03 -3.03
N PRO A 73 -7.74 -10.46 -1.99
CA PRO A 73 -7.76 -9.74 -0.73
C PRO A 73 -6.36 -9.80 -0.09
N ALA A 74 -5.92 -8.68 0.47
CA ALA A 74 -4.65 -8.55 1.15
C ALA A 74 -4.80 -7.74 2.44
N ILE A 75 -3.98 -8.05 3.43
CA ILE A 75 -3.84 -7.29 4.67
C ILE A 75 -2.43 -6.71 4.68
N LEU A 76 -2.33 -5.38 4.77
CA LEU A 76 -1.07 -4.65 4.86
C LEU A 76 -0.84 -4.21 6.30
N HIS A 77 0.34 -4.50 6.85
CA HIS A 77 0.77 -3.98 8.15
C HIS A 77 1.70 -2.80 7.91
N THR A 78 1.24 -1.61 8.27
CA THR A 78 1.89 -0.35 7.87
C THR A 78 2.27 0.55 9.04
N GLY A 79 3.36 1.30 8.87
CA GLY A 79 3.77 2.42 9.72
C GLY A 79 3.90 3.69 8.88
N PHE A 80 3.13 4.72 9.19
CA PHE A 80 3.17 6.01 8.51
C PHE A 80 4.13 6.97 9.23
N ASP A 81 5.11 7.48 8.50
CA ASP A 81 6.02 8.54 8.96
C ASP A 81 5.60 9.89 8.41
N PHE A 82 4.56 10.46 9.01
CA PHE A 82 4.06 11.79 8.66
C PHE A 82 5.04 12.90 9.07
N ALA A 83 5.82 12.68 10.14
CA ALA A 83 6.79 13.63 10.64
C ALA A 83 7.93 13.91 9.63
N ALA A 84 8.27 12.96 8.76
CA ALA A 84 9.29 13.13 7.71
C ALA A 84 9.02 14.32 6.79
N GLU A 85 7.75 14.59 6.48
CA GLU A 85 7.32 15.69 5.61
C GLU A 85 6.77 16.90 6.39
N GLY A 86 6.83 16.85 7.72
CA GLY A 86 6.38 17.95 8.58
C GLY A 86 4.88 18.27 8.47
N VAL A 87 4.05 17.32 8.06
CA VAL A 87 2.59 17.50 8.07
C VAL A 87 2.08 17.51 9.52
N GLU A 88 0.97 18.20 9.77
CA GLU A 88 0.37 18.31 11.12
C GLU A 88 -0.38 17.03 11.55
N ILE A 89 0.23 15.86 11.30
CA ILE A 89 -0.30 14.53 11.61
C ILE A 89 0.80 13.77 12.34
N GLU A 90 0.47 13.18 13.50
CA GLU A 90 1.41 12.33 14.22
C GLU A 90 1.59 10.98 13.51
N ASN A 91 2.78 10.39 13.61
CA ASN A 91 3.05 9.04 13.11
C ASN A 91 2.07 8.01 13.69
N ARG A 92 1.67 7.05 12.85
CA ARG A 92 0.67 6.02 13.19
C ARG A 92 1.00 4.70 12.53
N ALA A 93 0.63 3.62 13.20
CA ALA A 93 0.55 2.31 12.56
C ALA A 93 -0.91 2.01 12.16
N ALA A 94 -1.09 1.26 11.08
CA ALA A 94 -2.40 0.77 10.67
C ALA A 94 -2.31 -0.65 10.10
N VAL A 95 -3.43 -1.37 10.20
CA VAL A 95 -3.64 -2.61 9.46
C VAL A 95 -4.70 -2.32 8.41
N ILE A 96 -4.31 -2.40 7.14
CA ILE A 96 -5.16 -2.01 6.01
C ILE A 96 -5.63 -3.28 5.31
N THR A 97 -6.96 -3.46 5.25
CA THR A 97 -7.55 -4.51 4.40
C THR A 97 -7.86 -3.93 3.03
N VAL A 98 -7.35 -4.56 1.97
CA VAL A 98 -7.51 -4.09 0.60
C VAL A 98 -7.76 -5.26 -0.34
N ASN A 99 -8.55 -5.05 -1.40
CA ASN A 99 -8.65 -6.00 -2.51
C ASN A 99 -7.76 -5.52 -3.66
N LEU A 100 -6.64 -6.19 -3.86
CA LEU A 100 -5.72 -5.91 -4.96
C LEU A 100 -6.27 -6.50 -6.25
N ARG A 101 -6.04 -5.80 -7.36
CA ARG A 101 -6.48 -6.22 -8.69
C ARG A 101 -5.32 -6.15 -9.64
N VAL A 102 -5.19 -7.13 -10.53
CA VAL A 102 -4.28 -6.98 -11.67
C VAL A 102 -4.94 -6.00 -12.64
N PRO A 103 -4.29 -4.89 -13.02
CA PRO A 103 -4.82 -4.02 -14.06
C PRO A 103 -4.96 -4.84 -15.35
N THR A 104 -6.18 -4.99 -15.86
CA THR A 104 -6.36 -5.45 -17.24
C THR A 104 -5.79 -4.38 -18.14
N GLN A 105 -4.71 -4.67 -18.88
CA GLN A 105 -4.26 -3.74 -19.92
C GLN A 105 -5.42 -3.54 -20.92
N PRO A 106 -5.91 -2.31 -21.14
CA PRO A 106 -6.80 -2.07 -22.25
C PRO A 106 -5.99 -2.17 -23.55
N GLY A 107 -6.29 -3.18 -24.38
CA GLY A 107 -5.94 -3.16 -25.80
C GLY A 107 -4.83 -4.11 -26.30
N THR A 108 -4.72 -5.34 -25.81
CA THR A 108 -4.03 -6.40 -26.59
C THR A 108 -5.07 -7.26 -27.31
N ALA A 109 -5.57 -6.75 -28.43
CA ALA A 109 -6.19 -7.61 -29.43
C ALA A 109 -5.06 -8.39 -30.14
N LEU A 110 -5.26 -9.71 -30.27
CA LEU A 110 -4.45 -10.59 -31.14
C LEU A 110 -4.59 -10.17 -32.62
#